data_AF-A0A0P6WCA9-F1
#
_entry.id   AF-A0A0P6WCA9-F1
#
_cell.length_a   1.000
_cell.length_b   1.000
_cell.length_c   1.000
_cell.angle_alpha   90.00
_cell.angle_beta   90.00
_cell.angle_gamma   90.00
#
_symmetry.space_group_name_H-M   'P 1'
#
loop_
_entity.id
_entity.type
_entity.pdbx_description
1 polymer ?
#
loop_
_entity_poly.entity_id
_entity_poly.type
_entity_poly.pdbx_seq_one_letter_code
_entity_poly.pdbx_strand_id
1 'polypeptide(L)'
;MKVKVRSGDTLWYYSQLFYIPIQLLIDSNPSVDPNRLKIGTEIHLPGFRIESHSIKQGDSFWSLAQNRNISVDALLLLNEGVNPTGLQVGTTIFLPSRVVSPIVNGKQAYGSQRFEGDVQRLKEIYPFIKLRSTGESVGGKDLIEIRIGTGKKKVHMNASFHANEWITTAVLMKFINDYLLSLTNSQLIRGIQTLPIYRDVTLSLVPMVNPDGVDLVLNGPPGDKRTEVIALNRGSSDFTGWKANIRGVDLNNQFPAKWEVEQERKDEKEPAPRDFPGYKPLSEPETIAMAKLARQEKFDRLLALHTQGKEFYWGYDGLEPPEAAKLARDFTRVSGYRSVRYIDSYAGYKDWFVKEFKRSGFTLELGKGINPLPLSQFDEIYQDVLGILLVTIYRWYE
;
A
#
# COMPACT_ATOMS: atom_id res chain seq x y z
N MET A 1 -1.69 -8.44 -18.01
CA MET A 1 -1.63 -9.15 -19.31
C MET A 1 -1.02 -8.23 -20.36
N LYS A 2 -0.46 -8.76 -21.44
CA LYS A 2 -0.02 -7.95 -22.60
C LYS A 2 -0.66 -8.45 -23.89
N VAL A 3 -0.88 -7.54 -24.84
CA VAL A 3 -1.31 -7.84 -26.22
C VAL A 3 -0.44 -7.08 -27.21
N LYS A 4 -0.35 -7.53 -28.47
CA LYS A 4 0.37 -6.83 -29.52
C LYS A 4 -0.59 -5.99 -30.37
N VAL A 5 -0.14 -4.80 -30.77
CA VAL A 5 -0.91 -3.91 -31.63
C VAL A 5 -1.04 -4.50 -33.03
N ARG A 6 -2.27 -4.66 -33.51
CA ARG A 6 -2.58 -5.00 -34.90
C ARG A 6 -2.89 -3.74 -35.72
N SER A 7 -3.03 -3.91 -37.03
CA SER A 7 -3.43 -2.80 -37.90
C SER A 7 -4.79 -2.25 -37.49
N GLY A 8 -4.88 -0.93 -37.27
CA GLY A 8 -6.12 -0.24 -36.88
C GLY A 8 -6.48 -0.29 -35.40
N ASP A 9 -5.74 -1.05 -34.57
CA ASP A 9 -5.97 -1.07 -33.13
C ASP A 9 -5.65 0.30 -32.49
N THR A 10 -6.41 0.67 -31.46
CA THR A 10 -6.20 1.89 -30.65
C THR A 10 -6.31 1.56 -29.16
N LEU A 11 -5.81 2.44 -28.28
CA LEU A 11 -6.05 2.25 -26.84
C LEU A 11 -7.54 2.34 -26.50
N TRP A 12 -8.30 3.17 -27.22
CA TRP A 12 -9.76 3.23 -27.06
C TRP A 12 -10.42 1.90 -27.41
N TYR A 13 -9.98 1.27 -28.50
CA TYR A 13 -10.45 -0.06 -28.88
C TYR A 13 -10.23 -1.09 -27.76
N TYR A 14 -9.02 -1.17 -27.20
CA TYR A 14 -8.75 -2.07 -26.09
C TYR A 14 -9.51 -1.73 -24.82
N SER A 15 -9.72 -0.44 -24.52
CA SER A 15 -10.54 0.02 -23.41
C SER A 15 -11.98 -0.51 -23.51
N GLN A 16 -12.59 -0.46 -24.70
CA GLN A 16 -13.93 -1.02 -24.93
C GLN A 16 -13.91 -2.54 -24.88
N LEU A 17 -12.97 -3.19 -25.58
CA LEU A 17 -12.89 -4.65 -25.68
C LEU A 17 -12.71 -5.33 -24.32
N PHE A 18 -11.91 -4.73 -23.44
CA PHE A 18 -11.61 -5.25 -22.11
C PHE A 18 -12.35 -4.52 -20.99
N TYR A 19 -13.27 -3.60 -21.29
CA TYR A 19 -13.99 -2.80 -20.28
C TYR A 19 -13.07 -2.20 -19.20
N ILE A 20 -11.95 -1.62 -19.63
CA ILE A 20 -10.96 -0.96 -18.76
C ILE A 20 -11.09 0.54 -18.97
N PRO A 21 -11.17 1.37 -17.91
CA PRO A 21 -11.10 2.82 -18.07
C PRO A 21 -9.85 3.25 -18.85
N ILE A 22 -10.03 4.02 -19.92
CA ILE A 22 -8.95 4.40 -20.85
C ILE A 22 -7.73 5.04 -20.14
N GLN A 23 -7.98 5.82 -19.08
CA GLN A 23 -6.91 6.45 -18.30
C GLN A 23 -5.96 5.41 -17.68
N LEU A 24 -6.49 4.34 -17.10
CA LEU A 24 -5.67 3.28 -16.50
C LEU A 24 -4.85 2.52 -17.55
N LEU A 25 -5.38 2.41 -18.77
CA LEU A 25 -4.66 1.82 -19.89
C LEU A 25 -3.51 2.71 -20.35
N ILE A 26 -3.73 4.03 -20.48
CA ILE A 26 -2.68 5.00 -20.79
C ILE A 26 -1.58 4.96 -19.72
N ASP A 27 -1.96 5.04 -18.45
CA ASP A 27 -1.02 5.08 -17.33
C ASP A 27 -0.25 3.75 -17.14
N SER A 28 -0.80 2.64 -17.65
CA SER A 28 -0.12 1.34 -17.72
C SER A 28 0.94 1.27 -18.82
N ASN A 29 0.93 2.21 -19.78
CA ASN A 29 1.77 2.21 -20.98
C ASN A 29 2.46 3.58 -21.19
N PRO A 30 3.26 4.07 -20.23
CA PRO A 30 3.80 5.43 -20.25
C PRO A 30 4.77 5.73 -21.40
N SER A 31 5.34 4.71 -22.04
CA SER A 31 6.26 4.83 -23.19
C SER A 31 5.55 4.84 -24.54
N VAL A 32 4.23 4.66 -24.57
CA VAL A 32 3.43 4.54 -25.80
C VAL A 32 2.69 5.86 -26.05
N ASP A 33 2.76 6.37 -27.28
CA ASP A 33 1.91 7.49 -27.72
C ASP A 33 0.48 6.99 -27.91
N PRO A 34 -0.50 7.42 -27.08
CA PRO A 34 -1.86 6.92 -27.13
C PRO A 34 -2.58 7.21 -28.47
N ASN A 35 -2.11 8.19 -29.24
CA ASN A 35 -2.70 8.59 -30.52
C ASN A 35 -2.02 7.94 -31.73
N ARG A 36 -0.86 7.27 -31.53
CA ARG A 36 -0.03 6.73 -32.63
C ARG A 36 0.55 5.38 -32.24
N LEU A 37 -0.31 4.37 -32.15
CA LEU A 37 0.13 3.00 -31.89
C LEU A 37 0.85 2.42 -33.11
N LYS A 38 2.08 1.93 -32.90
CA LYS A 38 2.83 1.20 -33.93
C LYS A 38 2.45 -0.28 -33.88
N ILE A 39 2.20 -0.87 -35.04
CA ILE A 39 1.94 -2.31 -35.18
C ILE A 39 3.08 -3.11 -34.50
N GLY A 40 2.72 -4.15 -33.77
CA GLY A 40 3.63 -5.02 -33.03
C GLY A 40 4.05 -4.49 -31.65
N THR A 41 3.70 -3.25 -31.28
CA THR A 41 3.97 -2.72 -29.93
C THR A 41 3.21 -3.56 -28.89
N GLU A 42 3.86 -3.89 -27.77
CA GLU A 42 3.17 -4.53 -26.64
C GLU A 42 2.40 -3.48 -25.83
N ILE A 43 1.12 -3.76 -25.58
CA ILE A 43 0.24 -2.97 -24.72
C ILE A 43 -0.07 -3.77 -23.47
N HIS A 44 0.25 -3.19 -22.32
CA HIS A 44 -0.09 -3.70 -21.00
C HIS A 44 -1.56 -3.42 -20.69
N LEU A 45 -2.32 -4.49 -20.44
CA LEU A 45 -3.72 -4.44 -20.02
C LEU A 45 -3.81 -4.69 -18.50
N PRO A 46 -4.17 -3.67 -17.70
CA PRO A 46 -4.29 -3.82 -16.25
C PRO A 46 -5.54 -4.62 -15.85
N GLY A 47 -5.48 -5.32 -14.72
CA GLY A 47 -6.59 -6.09 -14.15
C GLY A 47 -6.82 -7.45 -14.82
N PHE A 48 -5.89 -7.92 -15.65
CA PHE A 48 -6.01 -9.20 -16.36
C PHE A 48 -4.76 -10.08 -16.21
N ARG A 49 -4.99 -11.38 -16.09
CA ARG A 49 -4.00 -12.46 -16.21
C ARG A 49 -4.27 -13.27 -17.48
N ILE A 50 -3.27 -14.06 -17.87
CA ILE A 50 -3.41 -15.05 -18.94
C ILE A 50 -3.62 -16.42 -18.29
N GLU A 51 -4.61 -17.16 -18.74
CA GLU A 51 -4.83 -18.56 -18.39
C GLU A 51 -4.59 -19.45 -19.61
N SER A 52 -3.84 -20.53 -19.42
CA SER A 52 -3.68 -21.56 -20.45
C SER A 52 -4.90 -22.48 -20.45
N HIS A 53 -5.43 -22.78 -21.63
CA HIS A 53 -6.52 -23.71 -21.84
C HIS A 53 -6.17 -24.70 -22.94
N SER A 54 -6.24 -25.99 -22.64
CA SER A 54 -6.07 -27.04 -23.65
C SER A 54 -7.42 -27.30 -24.31
N ILE A 55 -7.49 -27.13 -25.63
CA ILE A 55 -8.70 -27.33 -26.43
C ILE A 55 -9.26 -28.74 -26.21
N LYS A 56 -10.54 -28.80 -25.86
CA LYS A 56 -11.32 -30.02 -25.70
C LYS A 56 -12.27 -30.21 -26.88
N GLN A 57 -12.79 -31.43 -27.02
CA GLN A 57 -13.82 -31.70 -28.02
C GLN A 57 -15.03 -30.78 -27.81
N GLY A 58 -15.46 -30.09 -28.87
CA GLY A 58 -16.57 -29.13 -28.83
C GLY A 58 -16.17 -27.70 -28.48
N ASP A 59 -14.90 -27.44 -28.13
CA ASP A 59 -14.42 -26.07 -27.95
C ASP A 59 -14.33 -25.34 -29.30
N SER A 60 -14.75 -24.08 -29.27
CA SER A 60 -14.54 -23.09 -30.31
C SER A 60 -14.20 -21.77 -29.65
N PHE A 61 -13.59 -20.83 -30.37
CA PHE A 61 -13.37 -19.49 -29.80
C PHE A 61 -14.70 -18.84 -29.40
N TRP A 62 -15.79 -19.09 -30.14
CA TRP A 62 -17.10 -18.58 -29.81
C TRP A 62 -17.66 -19.16 -28.50
N SER A 63 -17.64 -20.49 -28.34
CA SER A 63 -18.15 -21.14 -27.12
C SER A 63 -17.31 -20.78 -25.90
N LEU A 64 -15.98 -20.71 -26.05
CA LEU A 64 -15.08 -20.29 -24.96
C LEU A 64 -15.29 -18.82 -24.59
N ALA A 65 -15.47 -17.94 -25.58
CA ALA A 65 -15.74 -16.52 -25.35
C ALA A 65 -17.07 -16.31 -24.63
N GLN A 66 -18.13 -16.99 -25.08
CA GLN A 66 -19.45 -16.94 -24.47
C GLN A 66 -19.44 -17.44 -23.02
N ASN A 67 -18.85 -18.61 -22.77
CA ASN A 67 -18.80 -19.22 -21.42
C ASN A 67 -18.05 -18.36 -20.39
N ARG A 68 -17.13 -17.51 -20.85
CA ARG A 68 -16.31 -16.63 -20.00
C ARG A 68 -16.75 -15.17 -20.04
N ASN A 69 -17.81 -14.84 -20.77
CA ASN A 69 -18.27 -13.47 -20.99
C ASN A 69 -17.14 -12.53 -21.46
N ILE A 70 -16.37 -12.98 -22.45
CA ILE A 70 -15.30 -12.23 -23.10
C ILE A 70 -15.55 -12.14 -24.60
N SER A 71 -14.92 -11.19 -25.28
CA SER A 71 -15.02 -11.08 -26.74
C SER A 71 -14.18 -12.15 -27.44
N VAL A 72 -14.68 -12.68 -28.56
CA VAL A 72 -13.89 -13.54 -29.46
C VAL A 72 -12.62 -12.83 -29.92
N ASP A 73 -12.68 -11.52 -30.16
CA ASP A 73 -11.49 -10.79 -30.60
C ASP A 73 -10.42 -10.67 -29.50
N ALA A 74 -10.82 -10.68 -28.22
CA ALA A 74 -9.86 -10.76 -27.12
C ALA A 74 -9.09 -12.10 -27.12
N LEU A 75 -9.72 -13.19 -27.58
CA LEU A 75 -9.03 -14.47 -27.80
C LEU A 75 -8.09 -14.40 -28.99
N LEU A 76 -8.52 -13.81 -30.11
CA LEU A 76 -7.69 -13.64 -31.30
C LEU A 76 -6.44 -12.80 -31.02
N LEU A 77 -6.56 -11.74 -30.20
CA LEU A 77 -5.44 -10.90 -29.76
C LEU A 77 -4.37 -11.67 -28.99
N LEU A 78 -4.76 -12.64 -28.16
CA LEU A 78 -3.83 -13.44 -27.35
C LEU A 78 -3.26 -14.65 -28.08
N ASN A 79 -3.90 -15.08 -29.17
CA ASN A 79 -3.58 -16.31 -29.89
C ASN A 79 -3.25 -16.01 -31.35
N GLU A 80 -2.37 -15.03 -31.59
CA GLU A 80 -1.92 -14.69 -32.94
C GLU A 80 -1.39 -15.94 -33.67
N GLY A 81 -1.91 -16.19 -34.88
CA GLY A 81 -1.52 -17.34 -35.70
C GLY A 81 -2.33 -18.62 -35.46
N VAL A 82 -3.22 -18.67 -34.47
CA VAL A 82 -4.17 -19.78 -34.31
C VAL A 82 -5.34 -19.63 -35.26
N ASN A 83 -5.67 -20.68 -36.02
CA ASN A 83 -6.86 -20.70 -36.87
C ASN A 83 -8.12 -21.00 -36.02
N PRO A 84 -9.04 -20.03 -35.83
CA PRO A 84 -10.19 -20.19 -34.94
C PRO A 84 -11.23 -21.20 -35.43
N THR A 85 -11.25 -21.53 -36.73
CA THR A 85 -12.17 -22.53 -37.31
C THR A 85 -11.54 -23.92 -37.44
N GLY A 86 -10.25 -24.07 -37.12
CA GLY A 86 -9.48 -25.29 -37.28
C GLY A 86 -8.79 -25.74 -35.99
N LEU A 87 -9.44 -25.54 -34.84
CA LEU A 87 -8.86 -25.87 -33.54
C LEU A 87 -8.70 -27.39 -33.38
N GLN A 88 -7.50 -27.81 -33.00
CA GLN A 88 -7.19 -29.22 -32.74
C GLN A 88 -7.27 -29.52 -31.25
N VAL A 89 -7.89 -30.65 -30.90
CA VAL A 89 -7.96 -31.12 -29.52
C VAL A 89 -6.54 -31.32 -28.97
N GLY A 90 -6.30 -30.81 -27.77
CA GLY A 90 -4.98 -30.83 -27.12
C GLY A 90 -4.14 -29.57 -27.36
N THR A 91 -4.44 -28.75 -28.37
CA THR A 91 -3.74 -27.48 -28.59
C THR A 91 -3.95 -26.54 -27.40
N THR A 92 -2.88 -25.95 -26.89
CA THR A 92 -2.96 -24.93 -25.84
C THR A 92 -3.23 -23.56 -26.46
N ILE A 93 -4.24 -22.88 -25.96
CA ILE A 93 -4.54 -21.48 -26.24
C ILE A 93 -4.53 -20.66 -24.95
N PHE A 94 -4.45 -19.35 -25.08
CA PHE A 94 -4.41 -18.39 -23.99
C PHE A 94 -5.73 -17.63 -23.87
N LEU A 95 -6.31 -17.62 -22.69
CA LEU A 95 -7.56 -16.94 -22.39
C LEU A 95 -7.30 -15.75 -21.45
N PRO A 96 -7.89 -14.57 -21.71
CA PRO A 96 -7.85 -13.48 -20.77
C PRO A 96 -8.69 -13.83 -19.55
N SER A 97 -8.14 -13.62 -18.36
CA SER A 97 -8.82 -13.83 -17.08
C SER A 97 -8.81 -12.55 -16.27
N ARG A 98 -10.00 -11.99 -16.02
CA ARG A 98 -10.15 -10.74 -15.26
C ARG A 98 -9.95 -11.01 -13.78
N VAL A 99 -9.14 -10.17 -13.14
CA VAL A 99 -8.92 -10.22 -11.69
C VAL A 99 -10.06 -9.48 -10.99
N VAL A 100 -11.02 -10.24 -10.47
CA VAL A 100 -12.22 -9.74 -9.79
C VAL A 100 -12.22 -9.97 -8.27
N SER A 101 -11.21 -10.69 -7.76
CA SER A 101 -11.06 -11.02 -6.35
C SER A 101 -9.69 -10.56 -5.82
N PRO A 102 -9.57 -10.29 -4.50
CA PRO A 102 -8.29 -9.92 -3.91
C PRO A 102 -7.19 -10.97 -4.14
N ILE A 103 -5.97 -10.50 -4.38
CA ILE A 103 -4.75 -11.31 -4.54
C ILE A 103 -3.80 -11.16 -3.35
N VAL A 104 -4.06 -10.19 -2.48
CA VAL A 104 -3.42 -9.95 -1.20
C VAL A 104 -4.28 -10.63 -0.13
N ASN A 105 -3.66 -11.51 0.66
CA ASN A 105 -4.27 -12.05 1.87
C ASN A 105 -3.55 -11.45 3.08
N GLY A 106 -4.18 -10.48 3.75
CA GLY A 106 -3.64 -9.81 4.92
C GLY A 106 -3.93 -10.52 6.26
N LYS A 107 -4.87 -11.48 6.30
CA LYS A 107 -5.26 -12.18 7.55
C LYS A 107 -4.32 -13.35 7.87
N GLN A 108 -3.02 -13.05 7.91
CA GLN A 108 -1.92 -13.97 8.20
C GLN A 108 -0.68 -13.18 8.66
N ALA A 109 0.34 -13.87 9.17
CA ALA A 109 1.64 -13.26 9.42
C ALA A 109 2.17 -12.59 8.13
N TYR A 110 2.57 -11.32 8.25
CA TYR A 110 2.83 -10.43 7.11
C TYR A 110 4.20 -9.75 7.21
N GLY A 111 5.27 -10.51 6.96
CA GLY A 111 6.65 -10.04 6.93
C GLY A 111 7.10 -9.49 5.57
N SER A 112 8.35 -9.03 5.48
CA SER A 112 8.87 -8.30 4.32
C SER A 112 8.85 -9.13 3.03
N GLN A 113 9.21 -10.42 3.11
CA GLN A 113 9.19 -11.32 1.95
C GLN A 113 7.78 -11.45 1.33
N ARG A 114 6.75 -11.58 2.19
CA ARG A 114 5.35 -11.64 1.72
C ARG A 114 4.92 -10.31 1.14
N PHE A 115 5.23 -9.21 1.82
CA PHE A 115 4.93 -7.87 1.37
C PHE A 115 5.52 -7.62 -0.03
N GLU A 116 6.81 -7.88 -0.24
CA GLU A 116 7.48 -7.73 -1.52
C GLU A 116 6.84 -8.58 -2.61
N GLY A 117 6.58 -9.87 -2.32
CA GLY A 117 5.91 -10.76 -3.25
C GLY A 117 4.50 -10.27 -3.64
N ASP A 118 3.74 -9.74 -2.68
CA ASP A 118 2.41 -9.18 -2.93
C ASP A 118 2.48 -7.90 -3.77
N VAL A 119 3.44 -7.02 -3.48
CA VAL A 119 3.68 -5.78 -4.25
C VAL A 119 4.06 -6.08 -5.70
N GLN A 120 4.94 -7.05 -5.95
CA GLN A 120 5.29 -7.43 -7.32
C GLN A 120 4.09 -8.01 -8.07
N ARG A 121 3.32 -8.91 -7.45
CA ARG A 121 2.09 -9.44 -8.07
C ARG A 121 1.07 -8.33 -8.36
N LEU A 122 0.93 -7.34 -7.49
CA LEU A 122 0.09 -6.17 -7.75
C LEU A 122 0.62 -5.37 -8.95
N LYS A 123 1.93 -5.10 -9.03
CA LYS A 123 2.53 -4.35 -10.14
C LYS A 123 2.37 -5.06 -11.49
N GLU A 124 2.51 -6.38 -11.52
CA GLU A 124 2.29 -7.19 -12.72
C GLU A 124 0.85 -7.10 -13.24
N ILE A 125 -0.12 -7.14 -12.32
CA ILE A 125 -1.56 -7.07 -12.67
C ILE A 125 -2.00 -5.65 -12.95
N TYR A 126 -1.44 -4.65 -12.27
CA TYR A 126 -1.84 -3.25 -12.34
C TYR A 126 -0.66 -2.36 -12.74
N PRO A 127 -0.21 -2.39 -14.01
CA PRO A 127 1.04 -1.71 -14.41
C PRO A 127 1.02 -0.18 -14.25
N PHE A 128 -0.16 0.43 -14.12
CA PHE A 128 -0.32 1.85 -13.81
C PHE A 128 0.13 2.25 -12.40
N ILE A 129 0.32 1.32 -11.46
CA ILE A 129 0.93 1.66 -10.17
C ILE A 129 2.42 1.88 -10.36
N LYS A 130 3.02 2.85 -9.66
CA LYS A 130 4.47 3.09 -9.73
C LYS A 130 5.09 2.64 -8.42
N LEU A 131 6.16 1.86 -8.53
CA LEU A 131 6.97 1.43 -7.39
C LEU A 131 8.30 2.17 -7.42
N ARG A 132 8.75 2.64 -6.26
CA ARG A 132 10.14 3.10 -6.09
C ARG A 132 10.61 2.78 -4.67
N SER A 133 11.91 2.52 -4.52
CA SER A 133 12.55 2.55 -3.22
C SER A 133 12.68 4.02 -2.78
N THR A 134 12.22 4.34 -1.57
CA THR A 134 12.42 5.67 -0.96
C THR A 134 13.70 5.73 -0.12
N GLY A 135 14.38 4.60 0.05
CA GLY A 135 15.55 4.39 0.89
C GLY A 135 15.60 2.93 1.34
N GLU A 136 16.63 2.58 2.09
CA GLU A 136 16.83 1.24 2.61
C GLU A 136 16.74 1.25 4.14
N SER A 137 16.31 0.13 4.72
CA SER A 137 16.40 -0.13 6.15
C SER A 137 17.84 -0.42 6.56
N VAL A 138 18.09 -0.52 7.87
CA VAL A 138 19.42 -0.90 8.38
C VAL A 138 19.95 -2.22 7.80
N GLY A 139 19.06 -3.17 7.54
CA GLY A 139 19.34 -4.48 6.96
C GLY A 139 19.43 -4.48 5.43
N GLY A 140 19.35 -3.31 4.78
CA GLY A 140 19.46 -3.17 3.33
C GLY A 140 18.19 -3.53 2.56
N LYS A 141 17.05 -3.70 3.22
CA LYS A 141 15.77 -3.92 2.54
C LYS A 141 15.17 -2.60 2.10
N ASP A 142 14.64 -2.56 0.88
CA ASP A 142 13.96 -1.39 0.34
C ASP A 142 12.73 -0.99 1.15
N LEU A 143 12.61 0.32 1.43
CA LEU A 143 11.35 0.94 1.83
C LEU A 143 10.58 1.27 0.55
N ILE A 144 9.66 0.38 0.17
CA ILE A 144 8.93 0.49 -1.09
C ILE A 144 7.77 1.48 -0.96
N GLU A 145 7.80 2.54 -1.77
CA GLU A 145 6.64 3.40 -2.01
C GLU A 145 5.82 2.88 -3.19
N ILE A 146 4.52 2.72 -2.98
CA ILE A 146 3.51 2.44 -4.01
C ILE A 146 2.75 3.74 -4.30
N ARG A 147 2.82 4.18 -5.56
CA ARG A 147 2.10 5.36 -6.06
C ARG A 147 0.92 4.98 -6.94
N ILE A 148 -0.24 5.56 -6.65
CA ILE A 148 -1.48 5.29 -7.37
C ILE A 148 -2.23 6.61 -7.58
N GLY A 149 -2.60 6.92 -8.83
CA GLY A 149 -3.31 8.15 -9.19
C GLY A 149 -2.45 9.16 -9.94
N THR A 150 -3.12 10.16 -10.49
CA THR A 150 -2.52 11.22 -11.33
C THR A 150 -2.85 12.62 -10.81
N GLY A 151 -3.57 12.71 -9.71
CA GLY A 151 -4.10 13.96 -9.21
C GLY A 151 -3.11 14.84 -8.49
N LYS A 152 -3.41 16.14 -8.43
CA LYS A 152 -2.55 17.15 -7.81
C LYS A 152 -2.55 17.05 -6.28
N LYS A 153 -3.64 16.59 -5.68
CA LYS A 153 -3.74 16.42 -4.23
C LYS A 153 -2.97 15.18 -3.83
N LYS A 154 -2.05 15.28 -2.87
CA LYS A 154 -1.19 14.17 -2.48
C LYS A 154 -1.54 13.70 -1.07
N VAL A 155 -1.92 12.44 -0.95
CA VAL A 155 -2.21 11.80 0.34
C VAL A 155 -1.16 10.75 0.60
N HIS A 156 -0.48 10.83 1.75
CA HIS A 156 0.48 9.84 2.19
C HIS A 156 -0.08 8.94 3.27
N MET A 157 0.17 7.64 3.17
CA MET A 157 -0.21 6.64 4.16
C MET A 157 0.96 5.69 4.41
N ASN A 158 1.26 5.40 5.66
CA ASN A 158 2.33 4.48 6.04
C ASN A 158 1.92 3.58 7.20
N ALA A 159 2.69 2.51 7.39
CA ALA A 159 2.44 1.49 8.39
C ALA A 159 3.75 0.84 8.88
N SER A 160 3.66 0.12 9.99
CA SER A 160 4.77 -0.61 10.61
C SER A 160 6.02 0.24 10.84
N PHE A 161 5.85 1.43 11.42
CA PHE A 161 6.95 2.13 12.08
C PHE A 161 7.45 1.30 13.28
N HIS A 162 6.51 0.75 14.05
CA HIS A 162 6.81 -0.19 15.12
C HIS A 162 6.70 -1.63 14.60
N ALA A 163 7.69 -2.45 14.97
CA ALA A 163 7.85 -3.82 14.48
C ALA A 163 6.71 -4.77 14.86
N ASN A 164 6.26 -4.75 16.12
CA ASN A 164 5.15 -5.58 16.62
C ASN A 164 3.76 -5.11 16.18
N GLU A 165 3.67 -4.04 15.39
CA GLU A 165 2.43 -3.48 14.84
C GLU A 165 2.26 -3.88 13.35
N TRP A 166 2.92 -4.96 12.93
CA TRP A 166 2.99 -5.43 11.54
C TRP A 166 1.63 -5.67 10.87
N ILE A 167 0.57 -5.87 11.64
CA ILE A 167 -0.81 -5.99 11.13
C ILE A 167 -1.24 -4.72 10.36
N THR A 168 -0.67 -3.56 10.67
CA THR A 168 -0.93 -2.30 9.97
C THR A 168 -0.50 -2.36 8.50
N THR A 169 0.62 -3.03 8.17
CA THR A 169 1.03 -3.30 6.79
C THR A 169 -0.03 -4.12 6.07
N ALA A 170 -0.51 -5.19 6.69
CA ALA A 170 -1.50 -6.08 6.10
C ALA A 170 -2.84 -5.36 5.84
N VAL A 171 -3.27 -4.50 6.76
CA VAL A 171 -4.46 -3.64 6.60
C VAL A 171 -4.29 -2.68 5.42
N LEU A 172 -3.14 -2.00 5.31
CA LEU A 172 -2.91 -1.06 4.22
C LEU A 172 -2.80 -1.77 2.86
N MET A 173 -2.15 -2.93 2.81
CA MET A 173 -2.06 -3.76 1.60
C MET A 173 -3.42 -4.30 1.15
N LYS A 174 -4.31 -4.63 2.10
CA LYS A 174 -5.70 -4.97 1.78
C LYS A 174 -6.45 -3.79 1.16
N PHE A 175 -6.31 -2.59 1.73
CA PHE A 175 -6.90 -1.37 1.16
C PHE A 175 -6.40 -1.10 -0.27
N ILE A 176 -5.10 -1.22 -0.49
CA ILE A 176 -4.50 -1.07 -1.83
C ILE A 176 -5.13 -2.05 -2.82
N ASN A 177 -5.28 -3.32 -2.44
CA ASN A 177 -5.88 -4.32 -3.32
C ASN A 177 -7.35 -3.98 -3.63
N ASP A 178 -8.15 -3.62 -2.62
CA ASP A 178 -9.57 -3.30 -2.80
C ASP A 178 -9.72 -2.03 -3.68
N TYR A 179 -8.84 -1.04 -3.51
CA TYR A 179 -8.79 0.17 -4.35
C TYR A 179 -8.46 -0.16 -5.81
N LEU A 180 -7.47 -1.03 -6.05
CA LEU A 180 -7.09 -1.44 -7.41
C LEU A 180 -8.20 -2.26 -8.10
N LEU A 181 -8.85 -3.16 -7.37
CA LEU A 181 -10.01 -3.91 -7.88
C LEU A 181 -11.16 -2.96 -8.25
N SER A 182 -11.45 -1.98 -7.39
CA SER A 182 -12.46 -0.97 -7.66
C SER A 182 -12.17 -0.20 -8.96
N LEU A 183 -10.91 0.21 -9.17
CA LEU A 183 -10.49 0.94 -10.37
C LEU A 183 -10.64 0.12 -11.66
N THR A 184 -10.25 -1.16 -11.66
CA THR A 184 -10.27 -1.99 -12.88
C THR A 184 -11.59 -2.70 -13.15
N ASN A 185 -12.46 -2.79 -12.15
CA ASN A 185 -13.76 -3.47 -12.25
C ASN A 185 -14.95 -2.52 -12.13
N SER A 186 -14.72 -1.21 -11.98
CA SER A 186 -15.76 -0.18 -11.76
C SER A 186 -16.67 -0.48 -10.56
N GLN A 187 -16.16 -1.25 -9.58
CA GLN A 187 -16.90 -1.59 -8.36
C GLN A 187 -16.81 -0.45 -7.35
N LEU A 188 -17.86 -0.23 -6.58
CA LEU A 188 -17.88 0.80 -5.54
C LEU A 188 -17.25 0.27 -4.25
N ILE A 189 -16.52 1.13 -3.53
CA ILE A 189 -16.09 0.84 -2.15
C ILE A 189 -16.98 1.64 -1.21
N ARG A 190 -17.86 0.95 -0.46
CA ARG A 190 -18.87 1.61 0.41
C ARG A 190 -19.66 2.72 -0.32
N GLY A 191 -20.08 2.44 -1.55
CA GLY A 191 -20.82 3.38 -2.40
C GLY A 191 -19.98 4.45 -3.11
N ILE A 192 -18.64 4.43 -2.95
CA ILE A 192 -17.74 5.44 -3.51
C ILE A 192 -17.10 4.94 -4.81
N GLN A 193 -17.16 5.78 -5.85
CA GLN A 193 -16.44 5.56 -7.12
C GLN A 193 -14.98 6.00 -6.98
N THR A 194 -14.04 5.13 -7.34
CA THR A 194 -12.60 5.38 -7.16
C THR A 194 -11.93 6.05 -8.35
N LEU A 195 -12.47 5.91 -9.57
CA LEU A 195 -11.86 6.52 -10.76
C LEU A 195 -11.80 8.06 -10.72
N PRO A 196 -12.82 8.80 -10.23
CA PRO A 196 -12.68 10.23 -9.99
C PRO A 196 -11.56 10.55 -8.99
N ILE A 197 -11.47 9.77 -7.91
CA ILE A 197 -10.43 9.94 -6.89
C ILE A 197 -9.04 9.72 -7.48
N TYR A 198 -8.86 8.70 -8.33
CA TYR A 198 -7.60 8.46 -9.04
C TYR A 198 -7.13 9.67 -9.86
N ARG A 199 -8.07 10.43 -10.45
CA ARG A 199 -7.76 11.63 -11.24
C ARG A 199 -7.45 12.84 -10.37
N ASP A 200 -8.06 12.94 -9.20
CA ASP A 200 -7.97 14.11 -8.31
C ASP A 200 -6.88 13.97 -7.23
N VAL A 201 -6.54 12.74 -6.87
CA VAL A 201 -5.59 12.38 -5.81
C VAL A 201 -4.49 11.46 -6.31
N THR A 202 -3.25 11.75 -5.90
CA THR A 202 -2.12 10.82 -5.94
C THR A 202 -1.90 10.25 -4.53
N LEU A 203 -2.04 8.94 -4.39
CA LEU A 203 -1.68 8.21 -3.17
C LEU A 203 -0.18 7.90 -3.18
N SER A 204 0.47 8.17 -2.06
CA SER A 204 1.83 7.75 -1.73
C SER A 204 1.75 6.80 -0.55
N LEU A 205 2.01 5.51 -0.77
CA LEU A 205 1.83 4.48 0.25
C LEU A 205 3.18 3.84 0.58
N VAL A 206 3.61 3.85 1.84
CA VAL A 206 4.79 3.09 2.32
C VAL A 206 4.31 2.08 3.37
N PRO A 207 3.86 0.88 2.96
CA PRO A 207 3.17 -0.03 3.87
C PRO A 207 4.06 -0.66 4.94
N MET A 208 5.38 -0.70 4.78
CA MET A 208 6.29 -1.26 5.76
C MET A 208 7.51 -0.36 5.90
N VAL A 209 7.54 0.46 6.96
CA VAL A 209 8.66 1.37 7.23
C VAL A 209 9.81 0.65 7.94
N ASN A 210 9.51 -0.35 8.78
CA ASN A 210 10.49 -1.10 9.58
C ASN A 210 10.55 -2.59 9.16
N PRO A 211 11.00 -2.92 7.94
CA PRO A 211 10.98 -4.30 7.45
C PRO A 211 11.91 -5.25 8.23
N ASP A 212 12.99 -4.74 8.82
CA ASP A 212 13.89 -5.56 9.64
C ASP A 212 13.28 -5.90 10.99
N GLY A 213 12.68 -4.91 11.67
CA GLY A 213 12.02 -5.13 12.95
C GLY A 213 10.80 -6.03 12.81
N VAL A 214 9.98 -5.85 11.77
CA VAL A 214 8.84 -6.74 11.49
C VAL A 214 9.29 -8.19 11.32
N ASP A 215 10.35 -8.42 10.54
CA ASP A 215 10.86 -9.78 10.34
C ASP A 215 11.52 -10.34 11.60
N LEU A 216 12.14 -9.50 12.43
CA LEU A 216 12.62 -9.92 13.75
C LEU A 216 11.48 -10.45 14.63
N VAL A 217 10.35 -9.74 14.68
CA VAL A 217 9.17 -10.15 15.45
C VAL A 217 8.59 -11.47 14.93
N LEU A 218 8.53 -11.65 13.60
CA LEU A 218 7.86 -12.80 12.98
C LEU A 218 8.75 -14.04 12.85
N ASN A 219 10.04 -13.86 12.58
CA ASN A 219 10.96 -14.92 12.18
C ASN A 219 12.15 -15.08 13.14
N GLY A 220 12.34 -14.14 14.08
CA GLY A 220 13.53 -14.05 14.90
C GLY A 220 14.71 -13.36 14.18
N PRO A 221 15.84 -13.21 14.87
CA PRO A 221 16.96 -12.42 14.38
C PRO A 221 17.70 -13.15 13.25
N PRO A 222 18.27 -12.41 12.27
CA PRO A 222 19.11 -13.02 11.25
C PRO A 222 20.38 -13.60 11.87
N GLY A 223 20.94 -14.63 11.24
CA GLY A 223 22.02 -15.43 11.84
C GLY A 223 23.27 -14.63 12.22
N ASP A 224 23.61 -13.62 11.42
CA ASP A 224 24.76 -12.73 11.61
C ASP A 224 24.56 -11.69 12.74
N LYS A 225 23.31 -11.29 13.02
CA LYS A 225 22.99 -10.31 14.08
C LYS A 225 22.39 -10.93 15.34
N ARG A 226 22.26 -12.27 15.40
CA ARG A 226 21.56 -12.97 16.48
C ARG A 226 22.06 -12.59 17.88
N THR A 227 23.37 -12.63 18.10
CA THR A 227 23.97 -12.32 19.41
C THR A 227 23.73 -10.87 19.82
N GLU A 228 23.91 -9.93 18.89
CA GLU A 228 23.69 -8.50 19.12
C GLU A 228 22.24 -8.23 19.49
N VAL A 229 21.29 -8.72 18.69
CA VAL A 229 19.87 -8.43 18.86
C VAL A 229 19.29 -9.10 20.12
N ILE A 230 19.78 -10.29 20.50
CA ILE A 230 19.45 -10.91 21.80
C ILE A 230 19.99 -10.08 22.96
N ALA A 231 21.20 -9.52 22.85
CA ALA A 231 21.76 -8.65 23.88
C ALA A 231 20.94 -7.37 24.05
N LEU A 232 20.53 -6.73 22.94
CA LEU A 232 19.58 -5.61 22.96
C LEU A 232 18.24 -5.99 23.60
N ASN A 233 17.80 -7.24 23.42
CA ASN A 233 16.61 -7.81 24.06
C ASN A 233 16.85 -8.35 25.47
N ARG A 234 17.89 -7.87 26.16
CA ARG A 234 18.22 -8.21 27.55
C ARG A 234 18.38 -9.72 27.78
N GLY A 235 18.94 -10.41 26.78
CA GLY A 235 19.14 -11.85 26.79
C GLY A 235 17.94 -12.69 26.36
N SER A 236 16.78 -12.08 26.09
CA SER A 236 15.58 -12.79 25.63
C SER A 236 15.67 -13.16 24.15
N SER A 237 15.28 -14.39 23.83
CA SER A 237 15.05 -14.85 22.45
C SER A 237 13.60 -14.67 21.99
N ASP A 238 12.71 -14.16 22.84
CA ASP A 238 11.35 -13.80 22.50
C ASP A 238 11.28 -12.34 22.05
N PHE A 239 10.98 -12.15 20.77
CA PHE A 239 10.90 -10.84 20.11
C PHE A 239 9.47 -10.36 19.90
N THR A 240 8.45 -11.05 20.39
CA THR A 240 7.04 -10.67 20.18
C THR A 240 6.74 -9.23 20.63
N GLY A 241 7.38 -8.77 21.71
CA GLY A 241 7.27 -7.42 22.24
C GLY A 241 8.15 -6.36 21.57
N TRP A 242 8.97 -6.72 20.58
CA TRP A 242 9.92 -5.81 19.95
C TRP A 242 9.20 -4.73 19.13
N LYS A 243 9.50 -3.46 19.42
CA LYS A 243 8.87 -2.27 18.83
C LYS A 243 9.83 -1.51 17.91
N ALA A 244 11.10 -1.42 18.31
CA ALA A 244 12.14 -0.64 17.63
C ALA A 244 12.52 -1.17 16.23
N ASN A 245 13.40 -0.47 15.52
CA ASN A 245 14.13 -1.05 14.39
C ASN A 245 15.14 -2.12 14.86
N ILE A 246 15.86 -2.74 13.92
CA ILE A 246 16.80 -3.83 14.25
C ILE A 246 17.99 -3.37 15.12
N ARG A 247 18.27 -2.07 15.18
CA ARG A 247 19.31 -1.47 16.06
C ARG A 247 18.77 -1.05 17.43
N GLY A 248 17.50 -1.33 17.72
CA GLY A 248 16.90 -0.96 19.00
C GLY A 248 16.57 0.53 19.13
N VAL A 249 16.37 1.24 18.01
CA VAL A 249 15.88 2.63 17.99
C VAL A 249 14.40 2.69 17.65
N ASP A 250 13.61 3.40 18.45
CA ASP A 250 12.20 3.66 18.20
C ASP A 250 12.04 4.69 17.06
N LEU A 251 11.65 4.19 15.88
CA LEU A 251 11.51 5.03 14.69
C LEU A 251 10.45 6.12 14.82
N ASN A 252 9.43 5.95 15.66
CA ASN A 252 8.42 6.99 15.88
C ASN A 252 8.78 7.93 17.04
N ASN A 253 10.01 7.89 17.54
CA ASN A 253 10.60 8.91 18.41
C ASN A 253 11.85 9.54 17.77
N GLN A 254 11.97 9.52 16.44
CA GLN A 254 13.15 9.98 15.72
C GLN A 254 12.96 11.31 14.98
N PHE A 255 11.77 11.90 14.98
CA PHE A 255 11.50 13.11 14.21
C PHE A 255 11.67 14.39 15.03
N PRO A 256 12.19 15.50 14.45
CA PRO A 256 12.57 16.72 15.19
C PRO A 256 11.35 17.60 15.54
N ALA A 257 10.48 17.06 16.39
CA ALA A 257 9.27 17.69 16.90
C ALA A 257 9.23 17.52 18.42
N LYS A 258 9.92 18.39 19.16
CA LYS A 258 10.23 18.23 20.60
C LYS A 258 10.97 16.91 20.89
N TRP A 259 11.90 16.55 20.01
CA TRP A 259 12.69 15.33 20.17
C TRP A 259 13.57 15.36 21.40
N GLU A 260 14.17 16.51 21.71
CA GLU A 260 15.03 16.71 22.88
C GLU A 260 14.25 16.48 24.18
N VAL A 261 12.97 16.88 24.20
CA VAL A 261 12.05 16.64 25.33
C VAL A 261 11.76 15.15 25.50
N GLU A 262 11.50 14.43 24.40
CA GLU A 262 11.35 12.96 24.44
C GLU A 262 12.65 12.30 24.89
N GLN A 263 13.78 12.71 24.32
CA GLN A 263 15.09 12.15 24.65
C GLN A 263 15.40 12.30 26.14
N GLU A 264 15.13 13.44 26.75
CA GLU A 264 15.37 13.69 28.16
C GLU A 264 14.45 12.85 29.07
N ARG A 265 13.16 12.71 28.72
CA ARG A 265 12.17 12.06 29.59
C ARG A 265 12.07 10.54 29.46
N LYS A 266 12.52 9.94 28.35
CA LYS A 266 12.47 8.47 28.17
C LYS A 266 13.44 7.79 29.11
N ASP A 267 13.02 6.73 29.78
CA ASP A 267 13.92 5.95 30.65
C ASP A 267 15.05 5.30 29.85
N GLU A 268 14.74 4.81 28.64
CA GLU A 268 15.72 4.16 27.78
C GLU A 268 16.64 5.18 27.10
N LYS A 269 17.91 5.15 27.49
CA LYS A 269 18.97 6.04 26.99
C LYS A 269 19.93 5.37 26.00
N GLU A 270 19.74 4.08 25.75
CA GLU A 270 20.56 3.25 24.88
C GLU A 270 19.67 2.32 24.03
N PRO A 271 20.19 1.77 22.92
CA PRO A 271 19.50 0.75 22.11
C PRO A 271 18.75 -0.30 22.93
N ALA A 272 17.44 -0.42 22.69
CA ALA A 272 16.55 -1.28 23.46
C ALA A 272 15.41 -1.82 22.57
N PRO A 273 14.62 -2.81 23.03
CA PRO A 273 13.52 -3.36 22.24
C PRO A 273 12.44 -2.33 21.90
N ARG A 274 12.39 -1.22 22.63
CA ARG A 274 11.35 -0.19 22.54
C ARG A 274 11.82 1.12 23.15
N ASP A 275 11.13 2.19 22.76
CA ASP A 275 11.12 3.50 23.42
C ASP A 275 12.44 4.30 23.46
N PHE A 276 13.58 3.73 23.07
CA PHE A 276 14.83 4.48 22.88
C PHE A 276 14.74 5.44 21.67
N PRO A 277 14.81 6.77 21.86
CA PRO A 277 14.61 7.75 20.79
C PRO A 277 15.83 7.96 19.89
N GLY A 278 16.96 7.28 20.14
CA GLY A 278 18.24 7.47 19.47
C GLY A 278 19.10 8.55 20.13
N TYR A 279 20.32 8.71 19.63
CA TYR A 279 21.28 9.71 20.13
C TYR A 279 21.11 11.11 19.51
N LYS A 280 20.41 11.19 18.38
CA LYS A 280 20.02 12.42 17.68
C LYS A 280 18.78 12.13 16.81
N PRO A 281 17.95 13.13 16.46
CA PRO A 281 16.82 12.91 15.57
C PRO A 281 17.30 12.63 14.15
N LEU A 282 16.50 11.89 13.38
CA LEU A 282 16.76 11.52 11.99
C LEU A 282 18.15 10.88 11.80
N SER A 283 18.52 9.94 12.69
CA SER A 283 19.72 9.12 12.56
C SER A 283 19.46 7.82 11.82
N GLU A 284 18.26 7.26 11.95
CA GLU A 284 17.95 5.95 11.38
C GLU A 284 17.59 6.06 9.89
N PRO A 285 18.13 5.17 9.04
CA PRO A 285 17.95 5.27 7.59
C PRO A 285 16.46 5.22 7.18
N GLU A 286 15.63 4.48 7.91
CA GLU A 286 14.18 4.44 7.71
C GLU A 286 13.53 5.82 7.92
N THR A 287 13.88 6.50 9.02
CA THR A 287 13.32 7.82 9.34
C THR A 287 13.84 8.91 8.41
N ILE A 288 15.11 8.82 7.99
CA ILE A 288 15.71 9.71 6.99
C ILE A 288 14.97 9.57 5.66
N ALA A 289 14.70 8.33 5.23
CA ALA A 289 13.95 8.05 4.00
C ALA A 289 12.55 8.66 4.05
N MET A 290 11.80 8.44 5.13
CA MET A 290 10.45 8.99 5.31
C MET A 290 10.42 10.52 5.39
N ALA A 291 11.39 11.15 6.06
CA ALA A 291 11.51 12.60 6.12
C ALA A 291 11.87 13.20 4.75
N LYS A 292 12.78 12.57 4.01
CA LYS A 292 13.15 12.97 2.64
C LYS A 292 11.95 12.87 1.71
N LEU A 293 11.20 11.77 1.78
CA LEU A 293 10.00 11.56 0.98
C LEU A 293 8.96 12.66 1.20
N ALA A 294 8.64 12.97 2.47
CA ALA A 294 7.67 14.03 2.79
C ALA A 294 8.12 15.41 2.29
N ARG A 295 9.41 15.76 2.43
CA ARG A 295 9.94 17.04 1.92
C ARG A 295 9.91 17.14 0.39
N GLN A 296 10.23 16.04 -0.30
CA GLN A 296 10.21 15.99 -1.76
C GLN A 296 8.80 16.08 -2.31
N GLU A 297 7.87 15.36 -1.70
CA GLU A 297 6.53 15.20 -2.25
C GLU A 297 5.55 16.26 -1.79
N LYS A 298 5.76 16.86 -0.61
CA LYS A 298 4.91 17.91 -0.03
C LYS A 298 3.45 17.47 0.02
N PHE A 299 3.17 16.42 0.80
CA PHE A 299 1.84 15.85 0.94
C PHE A 299 0.84 16.86 1.50
N ASP A 300 -0.42 16.80 1.04
CA ASP A 300 -1.52 17.59 1.58
C ASP A 300 -2.09 16.96 2.86
N ARG A 301 -2.02 15.63 2.97
CA ARG A 301 -2.47 14.86 4.13
C ARG A 301 -1.56 13.67 4.41
N LEU A 302 -1.44 13.29 5.68
CA LEU A 302 -0.64 12.16 6.14
C LEU A 302 -1.40 11.30 7.14
N LEU A 303 -1.41 9.98 6.94
CA LEU A 303 -1.88 8.98 7.90
C LEU A 303 -0.74 8.02 8.26
N ALA A 304 -0.38 7.95 9.53
CA ALA A 304 0.51 6.94 10.09
C ALA A 304 -0.30 5.89 10.84
N LEU A 305 -0.29 4.65 10.37
CA LEU A 305 -1.04 3.54 10.96
C LEU A 305 -0.16 2.83 11.99
N HIS A 306 -0.69 2.72 13.20
CA HIS A 306 -0.11 2.11 14.38
C HIS A 306 -1.13 1.17 15.05
N THR A 307 -0.72 0.45 16.09
CA THR A 307 -1.63 -0.24 17.01
C THR A 307 -1.19 0.10 18.43
N GLN A 308 -2.08 0.48 19.34
CA GLN A 308 -3.49 0.11 19.44
C GLN A 308 -4.28 1.05 20.35
N GLY A 309 -5.61 0.99 20.27
CA GLY A 309 -6.50 1.74 21.15
C GLY A 309 -7.89 2.01 20.58
N LYS A 310 -8.08 1.79 19.27
CA LYS A 310 -9.22 2.30 18.47
C LYS A 310 -9.38 3.81 18.67
N GLU A 311 -8.29 4.52 18.46
CA GLU A 311 -8.23 5.97 18.58
C GLU A 311 -7.30 6.59 17.55
N PHE A 312 -7.35 7.91 17.43
CA PHE A 312 -6.43 8.63 16.57
C PHE A 312 -6.09 10.01 17.09
N TYR A 313 -4.85 10.42 16.81
CA TYR A 313 -4.26 11.70 17.18
C TYR A 313 -4.12 12.61 15.97
N TRP A 314 -4.50 13.88 16.09
CA TRP A 314 -4.57 14.78 14.91
C TRP A 314 -4.05 16.21 15.11
N GLY A 315 -3.77 16.62 16.35
CA GLY A 315 -3.18 17.92 16.67
C GLY A 315 -1.70 17.83 17.04
N TYR A 316 -1.02 18.98 16.95
CA TYR A 316 0.34 19.17 17.48
C TYR A 316 0.59 20.67 17.74
N ASP A 317 0.72 21.06 19.01
CA ASP A 317 1.05 22.44 19.44
C ASP A 317 0.20 23.55 18.79
N GLY A 318 -1.04 23.26 18.41
CA GLY A 318 -1.93 24.21 17.71
C GLY A 318 -1.50 24.53 16.27
N LEU A 319 -0.60 23.74 15.70
CA LEU A 319 -0.04 23.93 14.35
C LEU A 319 -0.83 23.17 13.27
N GLU A 320 -1.77 22.31 13.66
CA GLU A 320 -2.67 21.64 12.73
C GLU A 320 -3.62 22.62 12.03
N PRO A 321 -3.91 22.42 10.73
CA PRO A 321 -4.82 23.31 10.00
C PRO A 321 -6.28 23.11 10.44
N PRO A 322 -7.18 24.09 10.24
CA PRO A 322 -8.59 23.99 10.60
C PRO A 322 -9.32 22.78 9.98
N GLU A 323 -8.88 22.34 8.80
CA GLU A 323 -9.38 21.13 8.15
C GLU A 323 -9.25 19.87 9.03
N ALA A 324 -8.18 19.74 9.81
CA ALA A 324 -7.90 18.55 10.60
C ALA A 324 -9.04 18.23 11.58
N ALA A 325 -9.65 19.26 12.18
CA ALA A 325 -10.80 19.10 13.07
C ALA A 325 -12.06 18.63 12.33
N LYS A 326 -12.27 19.05 11.07
CA LYS A 326 -13.40 18.60 10.24
C LYS A 326 -13.23 17.12 9.87
N LEU A 327 -12.02 16.74 9.44
CA LEU A 327 -11.66 15.36 9.14
C LEU A 327 -11.76 14.45 10.37
N ALA A 328 -11.30 14.92 11.53
CA ALA A 328 -11.41 14.17 12.79
C ALA A 328 -12.87 13.81 13.12
N ARG A 329 -13.82 14.74 12.93
CA ARG A 329 -15.25 14.44 13.12
C ARG A 329 -15.75 13.39 12.14
N ASP A 330 -15.34 13.47 10.87
CA ASP A 330 -15.71 12.45 9.89
C ASP A 330 -15.10 11.09 10.21
N PHE A 331 -13.84 11.04 10.63
CA PHE A 331 -13.15 9.81 11.00
C PHE A 331 -13.87 9.12 12.16
N THR A 332 -14.18 9.84 13.24
CA THR A 332 -14.98 9.29 14.34
C THR A 332 -16.34 8.77 13.87
N ARG A 333 -17.02 9.51 12.98
CA ARG A 333 -18.33 9.10 12.46
C ARG A 333 -18.28 7.81 11.64
N VAL A 334 -17.22 7.59 10.85
CA VAL A 334 -17.13 6.44 9.92
C VAL A 334 -16.46 5.20 10.50
N SER A 335 -15.75 5.32 11.63
CA SER A 335 -15.03 4.20 12.26
C SER A 335 -15.40 3.94 13.72
N GLY A 336 -16.03 4.89 14.41
CA GLY A 336 -16.23 4.82 15.85
C GLY A 336 -14.95 5.03 16.69
N TYR A 337 -13.82 5.36 16.06
CA TYR A 337 -12.57 5.58 16.79
C TYR A 337 -12.62 6.87 17.60
N ARG A 338 -12.01 6.84 18.79
CA ARG A 338 -11.89 8.00 19.67
C ARG A 338 -10.98 9.05 19.02
N SER A 339 -11.50 10.27 18.88
CA SER A 339 -10.69 11.42 18.43
C SER A 339 -9.98 12.05 19.62
N VAL A 340 -8.65 12.14 19.54
CA VAL A 340 -7.82 12.80 20.54
C VAL A 340 -7.04 13.90 19.85
N ARG A 341 -7.24 15.16 20.26
CA ARG A 341 -6.55 16.29 19.62
C ARG A 341 -5.07 16.33 20.04
N TYR A 342 -4.82 16.35 21.34
CA TYR A 342 -3.48 16.42 21.91
C TYR A 342 -3.23 15.25 22.83
N ILE A 343 -2.02 14.73 22.77
CA ILE A 343 -1.48 13.72 23.68
C ILE A 343 -0.10 14.19 24.13
N ASP A 344 0.30 13.82 25.34
CA ASP A 344 1.65 14.10 25.84
C ASP A 344 2.67 13.08 25.29
N SER A 345 2.80 13.06 23.97
CA SER A 345 3.77 12.27 23.20
C SER A 345 4.19 13.09 21.99
N TYR A 346 5.49 13.25 21.81
CA TYR A 346 6.11 14.04 20.74
C TYR A 346 7.08 13.18 19.92
N ALA A 347 7.85 13.82 19.04
CA ALA A 347 8.84 13.22 18.15
C ALA A 347 8.31 12.19 17.11
N GLY A 348 6.99 12.01 17.05
CA GLY A 348 6.33 11.15 16.06
C GLY A 348 6.36 11.71 14.65
N TYR A 349 6.21 10.83 13.66
CA TYR A 349 6.20 11.24 12.26
C TYR A 349 5.08 12.25 11.94
N LYS A 350 3.89 12.03 12.52
CA LYS A 350 2.75 12.94 12.44
C LYS A 350 3.04 14.30 13.08
N ASP A 351 3.70 14.32 14.24
CA ASP A 351 4.04 15.57 14.94
C ASP A 351 4.94 16.45 14.08
N TRP A 352 6.02 15.85 13.59
CA TRP A 352 6.94 16.53 12.70
C TRP A 352 6.27 16.97 11.40
N PHE A 353 5.40 16.14 10.81
CA PHE A 353 4.68 16.52 9.60
C PHE A 353 3.77 17.75 9.83
N VAL A 354 2.98 17.74 10.90
CA VAL A 354 2.12 18.89 11.26
C VAL A 354 2.97 20.13 11.56
N LYS A 355 4.07 19.96 12.31
CA LYS A 355 5.00 21.05 12.64
C LYS A 355 5.63 21.69 11.40
N GLU A 356 6.20 20.88 10.52
CA GLU A 356 6.99 21.29 9.36
C GLU A 356 6.10 21.84 8.23
N PHE A 357 5.04 21.10 7.89
CA PHE A 357 4.26 21.38 6.68
C PHE A 357 2.98 22.16 6.96
N LYS A 358 2.52 22.26 8.22
CA LYS A 358 1.23 22.85 8.60
C LYS A 358 0.06 22.20 7.84
N ARG A 359 0.15 20.90 7.62
CA ARG A 359 -0.84 20.07 6.89
C ARG A 359 -1.49 19.06 7.83
N SER A 360 -2.63 18.52 7.42
CA SER A 360 -3.40 17.57 8.22
C SER A 360 -2.66 16.24 8.34
N GLY A 361 -2.21 15.91 9.56
CA GLY A 361 -1.52 14.66 9.89
C GLY A 361 -2.26 13.89 10.96
N PHE A 362 -2.33 12.56 10.81
CA PHE A 362 -3.04 11.67 11.73
C PHE A 362 -2.19 10.47 12.10
N THR A 363 -2.17 10.11 13.38
CA THR A 363 -1.71 8.80 13.86
C THR A 363 -2.95 7.99 14.19
N LEU A 364 -3.13 6.82 13.57
CA LEU A 364 -4.26 5.93 13.80
C LEU A 364 -3.80 4.73 14.63
N GLU A 365 -4.39 4.52 15.81
CA GLU A 365 -4.12 3.39 16.69
C GLU A 365 -5.18 2.31 16.49
N LEU A 366 -4.87 1.32 15.66
CA LEU A 366 -5.82 0.31 15.20
C LEU A 366 -6.08 -0.77 16.26
N GLY A 367 -7.30 -1.31 16.31
CA GLY A 367 -7.65 -2.44 17.19
C GLY A 367 -7.46 -2.17 18.69
N LYS A 368 -7.61 -3.21 19.51
CA LYS A 368 -7.44 -3.16 20.99
C LYS A 368 -6.83 -4.46 21.50
N GLY A 369 -6.15 -4.41 22.66
CA GLY A 369 -5.44 -5.57 23.21
C GLY A 369 -4.00 -5.45 23.72
N ILE A 370 -3.12 -6.36 23.29
CA ILE A 370 -1.67 -6.30 23.46
C ILE A 370 -1.05 -6.60 22.10
N ASN A 371 -0.03 -5.82 21.69
CA ASN A 371 0.70 -6.07 20.45
C ASN A 371 1.62 -7.31 20.58
N PRO A 372 1.77 -8.13 19.53
CA PRO A 372 1.08 -8.04 18.25
C PRO A 372 -0.40 -8.41 18.36
N LEU A 373 -1.27 -7.60 17.76
CA LEU A 373 -2.71 -7.87 17.80
C LEU A 373 -3.06 -9.20 17.11
N PRO A 374 -4.01 -9.97 17.65
CA PRO A 374 -4.40 -11.24 17.07
C PRO A 374 -5.11 -11.04 15.73
N LEU A 375 -4.81 -11.91 14.76
CA LEU A 375 -5.44 -11.92 13.43
C LEU A 375 -6.96 -12.11 13.44
N SER A 376 -7.53 -12.58 14.56
CA SER A 376 -8.98 -12.62 14.75
C SER A 376 -9.63 -11.23 14.66
N GLN A 377 -8.90 -10.16 15.00
CA GLN A 377 -9.36 -8.78 14.89
C GLN A 377 -9.21 -8.18 13.48
N PHE A 378 -8.51 -8.86 12.55
CA PHE A 378 -8.12 -8.27 11.27
C PHE A 378 -9.29 -7.71 10.47
N ASP A 379 -10.39 -8.46 10.35
CA ASP A 379 -11.54 -8.05 9.54
C ASP A 379 -12.25 -6.84 10.17
N GLU A 380 -12.41 -6.83 11.50
CA GLU A 380 -13.00 -5.70 12.23
C GLU A 380 -12.12 -4.45 12.11
N ILE A 381 -10.82 -4.58 12.34
CA ILE A 381 -9.85 -3.49 12.15
C ILE A 381 -9.95 -2.94 10.73
N TYR A 382 -9.96 -3.81 9.72
CA TYR A 382 -10.04 -3.36 8.34
C TYR A 382 -11.35 -2.60 8.06
N GLN A 383 -12.48 -3.10 8.54
CA GLN A 383 -13.77 -2.42 8.35
C GLN A 383 -13.82 -1.07 9.05
N ASP A 384 -13.33 -0.95 10.28
CA ASP A 384 -13.32 0.34 10.99
C ASP A 384 -12.44 1.36 10.26
N VAL A 385 -11.26 0.93 9.81
CA VAL A 385 -10.25 1.80 9.19
C VAL A 385 -10.59 2.16 7.75
N LEU A 386 -11.25 1.29 7.00
CA LEU A 386 -11.63 1.53 5.61
C LEU A 386 -12.42 2.85 5.46
N GLY A 387 -13.30 3.17 6.42
CA GLY A 387 -14.01 4.45 6.43
C GLY A 387 -13.07 5.65 6.49
N ILE A 388 -12.08 5.61 7.38
CA ILE A 388 -11.07 6.67 7.54
C ILE A 388 -10.24 6.84 6.27
N LEU A 389 -9.73 5.72 5.72
CA LEU A 389 -8.91 5.74 4.50
C LEU A 389 -9.68 6.36 3.32
N LEU A 390 -10.96 6.04 3.17
CA LEU A 390 -11.81 6.62 2.14
C LEU A 390 -12.04 8.12 2.36
N VAL A 391 -12.49 8.55 3.55
CA VAL A 391 -12.72 9.98 3.86
C VAL A 391 -11.46 10.80 3.55
N THR A 392 -10.29 10.26 3.88
CA THR A 392 -8.99 10.91 3.64
C THR A 392 -8.75 11.25 2.17
N ILE A 393 -9.27 10.45 1.23
CA ILE A 393 -8.98 10.62 -0.19
C ILE A 393 -10.11 11.32 -0.96
N TYR A 394 -11.38 11.15 -0.56
CA TYR A 394 -12.49 11.76 -1.31
C TYR A 394 -13.02 13.07 -0.71
N ARG A 395 -12.88 13.31 0.59
CA ARG A 395 -13.49 14.46 1.26
C ARG A 395 -12.48 15.57 1.48
N TRP A 396 -12.65 16.71 0.84
CA TRP A 396 -11.74 17.87 0.95
C TRP A 396 -12.46 19.08 1.52
N TYR A 397 -11.78 19.84 2.37
CA TYR A 397 -12.32 21.05 2.98
C TYR A 397 -11.52 22.26 2.52
N GLU A 398 -12.25 23.29 2.07
CA GLU A 398 -11.70 24.61 1.81
C GLU A 398 -11.44 25.37 3.12
#